data_AF-A0A099IBE8-F1
#
_entry.id   AF-A0A099IBE8-F1
#
_cell.length_a   1.000
_cell.length_b   1.000
_cell.length_c   1.000
_cell.angle_alpha   90.00
_cell.angle_beta   90.00
_cell.angle_gamma   90.00
#
_symmetry.space_group_name_H-M   'P 1'
#
loop_
_entity.id
_entity.type
_entity.pdbx_description
1 polymer ?
#
loop_
_entity_poly.entity_id
_entity_poly.type
_entity_poly.pdbx_seq_one_letter_code
_entity_poly.pdbx_strand_id
1 'polypeptide(L)'
;MDILKKRNTALCVMTLCILAAVLLGGWRGTTREYRAIQEAFTSGDSSPKQYLDTMLTRFAYLVKLADTYGIDTAEEMSLYKEMQNAYTLDMVTDLKKKERNLYAKVKQQSLHKEDMDYMERDHTMFVSAAASLTHIDYNQKALTYNKEMSRFPASLFCSLYGYEKALVFQ
;
A
#
# COMPACT_ATOMS: atom_id res chain seq x y z
N MET A 1 8.89 -11.83 -53.04
CA MET A 1 7.97 -10.85 -52.40
C MET A 1 6.51 -11.07 -52.83
N ASP A 2 6.05 -12.32 -53.04
CA ASP A 2 4.67 -12.59 -53.52
C ASP A 2 3.62 -12.73 -52.39
N ILE A 3 4.06 -12.76 -51.13
CA ILE A 3 3.21 -12.89 -49.94
C ILE A 3 2.31 -11.65 -49.76
N LEU A 4 2.77 -10.47 -50.17
CA LEU A 4 2.01 -9.21 -50.09
C LEU A 4 1.01 -9.01 -51.24
N LYS A 5 1.06 -9.84 -52.30
CA LYS A 5 0.13 -9.73 -53.45
C LYS A 5 -1.26 -10.28 -53.14
N LYS A 6 -1.39 -11.17 -52.16
CA LYS A 6 -2.69 -11.66 -51.68
C LYS A 6 -3.21 -10.71 -50.61
N ARG A 7 -4.25 -9.94 -50.95
CA ARG A 7 -4.90 -8.94 -50.07
C ARG A 7 -5.13 -9.44 -48.65
N ASN A 8 -5.58 -10.69 -48.50
CA ASN A 8 -5.86 -11.29 -47.19
C ASN A 8 -4.58 -11.51 -46.37
N THR A 9 -3.48 -11.91 -47.00
CA THR A 9 -2.19 -12.12 -46.34
C THR A 9 -1.56 -10.80 -45.91
N ALA A 10 -1.67 -9.75 -46.74
CA ALA A 10 -1.23 -8.40 -46.37
C ALA A 10 -2.03 -7.83 -45.19
N LEU A 11 -3.36 -8.03 -45.17
CA LEU A 11 -4.21 -7.66 -44.04
C LEU A 11 -3.80 -8.38 -42.75
N CYS A 12 -3.58 -9.70 -42.80
CA CYS A 12 -3.11 -10.47 -41.64
C CYS A 12 -1.77 -9.94 -41.10
N VAL A 13 -0.80 -9.66 -41.97
CA VAL A 13 0.52 -9.15 -41.54
C VAL A 13 0.39 -7.77 -40.90
N MET A 14 -0.42 -6.86 -41.47
CA MET A 14 -0.65 -5.54 -40.87
C MET A 14 -1.31 -5.64 -39.49
N THR A 15 -2.35 -6.48 -39.35
CA THR A 15 -2.99 -6.71 -38.05
C THR A 15 -1.99 -7.25 -37.03
N LEU A 16 -1.13 -8.21 -37.42
CA LEU A 16 -0.08 -8.73 -36.55
C LEU A 16 0.94 -7.66 -36.14
N CYS A 17 1.37 -6.80 -37.06
CA CYS A 17 2.28 -5.70 -36.75
C CYS A 17 1.66 -4.68 -35.78
N ILE A 18 0.39 -4.34 -35.97
CA ILE A 18 -0.33 -3.43 -35.06
C ILE A 18 -0.45 -4.06 -33.67
N LEU A 19 -0.85 -5.33 -33.59
CA LEU A 19 -0.93 -6.06 -32.32
C LEU A 19 0.42 -6.13 -31.62
N ALA A 20 1.50 -6.43 -32.36
CA ALA A 20 2.86 -6.47 -31.79
C ALA A 20 3.28 -5.10 -31.25
N ALA A 21 2.99 -4.01 -31.96
CA ALA A 21 3.30 -2.65 -31.51
C ALA A 21 2.50 -2.28 -30.24
N VAL A 22 1.21 -2.61 -30.19
CA VAL A 22 0.34 -2.37 -29.02
C VAL A 22 0.82 -3.17 -27.81
N LEU A 23 1.20 -4.44 -27.99
CA LEU A 23 1.69 -5.29 -26.91
C LEU A 23 3.07 -4.82 -26.40
N LEU A 24 4.01 -4.52 -27.29
CA LEU A 24 5.35 -4.05 -26.89
C LEU A 24 5.29 -2.68 -26.20
N GLY A 25 4.47 -1.77 -26.70
CA GLY A 25 4.24 -0.46 -26.08
C GLY A 25 3.54 -0.59 -24.73
N GLY A 26 2.50 -1.43 -24.68
CA GLY A 26 1.76 -1.74 -23.46
C GLY A 26 2.65 -2.29 -22.36
N TRP A 27 3.47 -3.29 -22.66
CA TRP A 27 4.38 -3.90 -21.69
C TRP A 27 5.32 -2.87 -21.06
N ARG A 28 6.04 -2.10 -21.90
CA ARG A 28 6.99 -1.09 -21.44
C ARG A 28 6.32 0.00 -20.60
N GLY A 29 5.13 0.43 -21.01
CA GLY A 29 4.33 1.40 -20.27
C GLY A 29 3.92 0.87 -18.90
N THR A 30 3.29 -0.31 -18.86
CA THR A 30 2.81 -0.95 -17.62
C THR A 30 3.94 -1.18 -16.62
N THR A 31 5.09 -1.71 -17.06
CA THR A 31 6.24 -1.92 -16.15
C THR A 31 6.78 -0.60 -15.58
N ARG A 32 6.81 0.47 -16.38
CA ARG A 32 7.25 1.80 -15.91
C ARG A 32 6.28 2.37 -14.87
N GLU A 33 4.99 2.33 -15.15
CA GLU A 33 3.96 2.82 -14.22
C GLU A 33 3.95 2.02 -12.91
N TYR A 34 4.11 0.70 -12.98
CA TYR A 34 4.23 -0.13 -11.78
C TYR A 34 5.43 0.27 -10.92
N ARG A 35 6.60 0.49 -11.52
CA ARG A 35 7.79 0.95 -10.76
C ARG A 35 7.58 2.34 -10.16
N ALA A 36 6.97 3.25 -10.92
CA ALA A 36 6.71 4.60 -10.45
C ALA A 36 5.75 4.62 -9.25
N ILE A 37 4.70 3.78 -9.25
CA ILE A 37 3.79 3.72 -8.10
C ILE A 37 4.41 3.03 -6.89
N GLN A 38 5.29 2.04 -7.09
CA GLN A 38 6.07 1.43 -6.00
C GLN A 38 7.05 2.44 -5.39
N GLU A 39 7.77 3.19 -6.22
CA GLU A 39 8.67 4.25 -5.76
C GLU A 39 7.90 5.34 -5.01
N ALA A 40 6.74 5.77 -5.52
CA ALA A 40 5.89 6.74 -4.84
C ALA A 40 5.30 6.21 -3.51
N PHE A 41 5.17 4.89 -3.37
CA PHE A 41 4.76 4.27 -2.11
C PHE A 41 5.89 4.28 -1.08
N THR A 42 7.13 4.04 -1.51
CA THR A 42 8.27 3.82 -0.61
C THR A 42 9.12 5.05 -0.33
N SER A 43 9.13 6.03 -1.23
CA SER A 43 10.16 7.07 -1.27
C SER A 43 9.57 8.49 -1.25
N GLY A 44 10.25 9.39 -0.54
CA GLY A 44 9.86 10.80 -0.38
C GLY A 44 9.34 11.13 1.03
N ASP A 45 9.44 12.42 1.39
CA ASP A 45 9.16 12.96 2.75
C ASP A 45 7.69 12.88 3.19
N SER A 46 6.81 12.36 2.34
CA SER A 46 5.39 12.15 2.61
C SER A 46 4.87 10.88 1.92
N SER A 47 5.73 9.88 1.82
CA SER A 47 5.37 8.58 1.25
C SER A 47 4.40 7.82 2.17
N PRO A 48 3.46 7.03 1.63
CA PRO A 48 2.60 6.17 2.44
C PRO A 48 3.40 5.28 3.40
N LYS A 49 4.52 4.72 2.93
CA LYS A 49 5.37 3.86 3.76
C LYS A 49 5.88 4.58 5.01
N GLN A 50 6.30 5.85 4.91
CA GLN A 50 6.78 6.61 6.06
C GLN A 50 5.69 6.81 7.12
N TYR A 51 4.44 7.09 6.69
CA TYR A 51 3.31 7.21 7.62
C TYR A 51 2.94 5.86 8.24
N LEU A 52 2.94 4.78 7.46
CA LEU A 52 2.70 3.43 7.96
C LEU A 52 3.78 2.97 8.95
N ASP A 53 5.05 3.22 8.65
CA ASP A 53 6.17 2.90 9.54
C ASP A 53 6.09 3.72 10.83
N THR A 54 5.64 4.99 10.75
CA THR A 54 5.34 5.82 11.94
C THR A 54 4.23 5.19 12.77
N MET A 55 3.09 4.86 12.17
CA MET A 55 1.98 4.19 12.85
C MET A 55 2.44 2.89 13.52
N LEU A 56 3.15 2.03 12.79
CA LEU A 56 3.60 0.74 13.27
C LEU A 56 4.59 0.86 14.44
N THR A 57 5.47 1.87 14.40
CA THR A 57 6.41 2.17 15.49
C THR A 57 5.69 2.62 16.76
N ARG A 58 4.73 3.54 16.65
CA ARG A 58 3.96 4.03 17.81
C ARG A 58 3.08 2.93 18.40
N PHE A 59 2.49 2.10 17.54
CA PHE A 59 1.74 0.93 17.96
C PHE A 59 2.60 -0.06 18.74
N ALA A 60 3.84 -0.32 18.30
CA ALA A 60 4.78 -1.18 19.02
C ALA A 60 5.11 -0.65 20.43
N TYR A 61 5.26 0.66 20.58
CA TYR A 61 5.46 1.27 21.90
C TYR A 61 4.24 1.10 22.81
N LEU A 62 3.03 1.27 22.27
CA LEU A 62 1.80 1.01 23.02
C LEU A 62 1.69 -0.46 23.45
N VAL A 63 2.03 -1.40 22.56
CA VAL A 63 2.07 -2.84 22.87
C VAL A 63 3.06 -3.14 24.00
N LYS A 64 4.27 -2.58 23.94
CA LYS A 64 5.28 -2.75 25.00
C LYS A 64 4.83 -2.15 26.33
N LEU A 65 4.18 -1.00 26.29
CA LEU A 65 3.62 -0.38 27.49
C LEU A 65 2.52 -1.26 28.08
N ALA A 66 1.59 -1.73 27.26
CA ALA A 66 0.51 -2.62 27.70
C ALA A 66 1.03 -3.90 28.37
N ASP A 67 2.07 -4.52 27.80
CA ASP A 67 2.75 -5.68 28.38
C ASP A 67 3.36 -5.38 29.76
N THR A 68 3.95 -4.18 29.92
CA THR A 68 4.52 -3.72 31.21
C THR A 68 3.45 -3.64 32.31
N TYR A 69 2.20 -3.36 31.94
CA TYR A 69 1.05 -3.29 32.85
C TYR A 69 0.22 -4.60 32.86
N GLY A 70 0.75 -5.70 32.30
CA GLY A 70 0.13 -7.03 32.37
C GLY A 70 -1.11 -7.20 31.49
N ILE A 71 -1.29 -6.36 30.46
CA ILE A 71 -2.37 -6.50 29.49
C ILE A 71 -1.93 -7.48 28.40
N ASP A 72 -2.76 -8.48 28.10
CA ASP A 72 -2.51 -9.40 26.98
C ASP A 72 -2.55 -8.65 25.63
N THR A 73 -1.49 -8.85 24.84
CA THR A 73 -1.25 -8.21 23.55
C THR A 73 -0.87 -9.19 22.45
N ALA A 74 -1.18 -10.48 22.61
CA ALA A 74 -0.79 -11.51 21.65
C ALA A 74 -1.28 -11.22 20.22
N GLU A 75 -2.52 -10.75 20.06
CA GLU A 75 -3.08 -10.43 18.74
C GLU A 75 -2.45 -9.16 18.14
N GLU A 76 -2.22 -8.13 18.95
CA GLU A 76 -1.57 -6.89 18.54
C GLU A 76 -0.13 -7.16 18.09
N MET A 77 0.59 -8.01 18.82
CA MET A 77 1.94 -8.42 18.44
C MET A 77 1.96 -9.27 17.16
N SER A 78 0.95 -10.11 16.93
CA SER A 78 0.82 -10.86 15.67
C SER A 78 0.67 -9.91 14.48
N LEU A 79 -0.27 -8.95 14.58
CA LEU A 79 -0.48 -7.96 13.53
C LEU A 79 0.79 -7.13 13.28
N TYR A 80 1.47 -6.69 14.34
CA TYR A 80 2.72 -5.95 14.22
C TYR A 80 3.75 -6.72 13.39
N LYS A 81 3.96 -8.01 13.67
CA LYS A 81 4.91 -8.87 12.95
C LYS A 81 4.51 -9.10 11.49
N GLU A 82 3.23 -9.27 11.21
CA GLU A 82 2.73 -9.42 9.84
C GLU A 82 3.01 -8.15 9.02
N MET A 83 2.72 -6.98 9.60
CA MET A 83 2.90 -5.68 8.95
C MET A 83 4.36 -5.28 8.75
N GLN A 84 5.32 -5.89 9.44
CA GLN A 84 6.75 -5.70 9.17
C GLN A 84 7.15 -6.21 7.77
N ASN A 85 6.40 -7.16 7.21
CA ASN A 85 6.75 -7.80 5.94
C ASN A 85 5.96 -7.22 4.76
N ALA A 86 4.67 -6.94 4.95
CA ALA A 86 3.80 -6.45 3.88
C ALA A 86 2.65 -5.61 4.45
N TYR A 87 2.08 -4.75 3.60
CA TYR A 87 0.93 -3.92 3.95
C TYR A 87 -0.28 -4.30 3.10
N THR A 88 -1.45 -4.41 3.73
CA THR A 88 -2.75 -4.54 3.07
C THR A 88 -3.73 -3.52 3.67
N LEU A 89 -4.82 -3.21 2.95
CA LEU A 89 -5.84 -2.29 3.48
C LEU A 89 -6.53 -2.82 4.74
N ASP A 90 -6.75 -4.14 4.80
CA ASP A 90 -7.36 -4.79 5.96
C ASP A 90 -6.43 -4.71 7.17
N MET A 91 -5.13 -4.94 7.00
CA MET A 91 -4.14 -4.79 8.06
C MET A 91 -4.07 -3.35 8.59
N VAL A 92 -4.11 -2.34 7.71
CA VAL A 92 -4.11 -0.93 8.13
C VAL A 92 -5.38 -0.57 8.90
N THR A 93 -6.52 -1.09 8.46
CA THR A 93 -7.80 -0.94 9.18
C THR A 93 -7.74 -1.60 10.55
N ASP A 94 -7.24 -2.83 10.62
CA ASP A 94 -7.13 -3.57 11.87
C ASP A 94 -6.12 -2.93 12.82
N LEU A 95 -5.01 -2.39 12.31
CA LEU A 95 -4.03 -1.63 13.09
C LEU A 95 -4.68 -0.43 13.78
N LYS A 96 -5.45 0.38 13.04
CA LYS A 96 -6.19 1.54 13.61
C LYS A 96 -7.19 1.11 14.68
N LYS A 97 -7.86 -0.03 14.49
CA LYS A 97 -8.84 -0.57 15.43
C LYS A 97 -8.17 -1.10 16.70
N LYS A 98 -7.13 -1.92 16.54
CA LYS A 98 -6.37 -2.51 17.64
C LYS A 98 -5.65 -1.45 18.46
N GLU A 99 -5.03 -0.47 17.81
CA GLU A 99 -4.40 0.67 18.50
C GLU A 99 -5.41 1.39 19.40
N ARG A 100 -6.57 1.78 18.85
CA ARG A 100 -7.62 2.47 19.61
C ARG A 100 -8.09 1.66 20.81
N ASN A 101 -8.33 0.37 20.60
CA ASN A 101 -8.82 -0.52 21.64
C ASN A 101 -7.78 -0.73 22.73
N LEU A 102 -6.52 -0.96 22.35
CA LEU A 102 -5.43 -1.14 23.28
C LEU A 102 -5.15 0.15 24.06
N TYR A 103 -5.12 1.30 23.40
CA TYR A 103 -4.96 2.61 24.03
C TYR A 103 -6.03 2.84 25.10
N ALA A 104 -7.30 2.55 24.78
CA ALA A 104 -8.39 2.67 25.74
C ALA A 104 -8.22 1.72 26.94
N LYS A 105 -7.77 0.48 26.72
CA LYS A 105 -7.50 -0.49 27.80
C LYS A 105 -6.34 -0.05 28.69
N VAL A 106 -5.23 0.42 28.10
CA VAL A 106 -4.05 0.89 28.84
C VAL A 106 -4.40 2.14 29.65
N LYS A 107 -5.20 3.06 29.10
CA LYS A 107 -5.66 4.27 29.79
C LYS A 107 -6.55 4.01 31.02
N GLN A 108 -7.17 2.83 31.11
CA GLN A 108 -7.94 2.42 32.31
C GLN A 108 -7.04 1.93 33.45
N GLN A 109 -5.76 1.65 33.18
CA GLN A 109 -4.80 1.26 34.22
C GLN A 109 -4.35 2.48 35.01
N SER A 110 -3.92 2.24 36.25
CA SER A 110 -3.26 3.26 37.07
C SER A 110 -1.80 3.44 36.63
N LEU A 111 -1.61 4.10 35.47
CA LEU A 111 -0.29 4.34 34.89
C LEU A 111 0.52 5.34 35.73
N HIS A 112 1.84 5.19 35.72
CA HIS A 112 2.73 6.27 36.13
C HIS A 112 2.54 7.49 35.21
N LYS A 113 2.73 8.69 35.77
CA LYS A 113 2.53 9.94 35.03
C LYS A 113 3.38 10.00 33.74
N GLU A 114 4.64 9.61 33.83
CA GLU A 114 5.56 9.61 32.69
C GLU A 114 5.07 8.68 31.56
N ASP A 115 4.62 7.47 31.91
CA ASP A 115 4.08 6.51 30.94
C ASP A 115 2.81 7.02 30.27
N MET A 116 1.93 7.68 31.04
CA MET A 116 0.73 8.32 30.49
C MET A 116 1.10 9.44 29.50
N ASP A 117 2.03 10.33 29.88
CA ASP A 117 2.47 11.44 29.02
C ASP A 117 3.09 10.92 27.71
N TYR A 118 3.92 9.87 27.79
CA TYR A 118 4.49 9.21 26.60
C TYR A 118 3.42 8.53 25.74
N MET A 119 2.50 7.80 26.35
CA MET A 119 1.41 7.13 25.65
C MET A 119 0.53 8.13 24.89
N GLU A 120 0.15 9.26 25.51
CA GLU A 120 -0.69 10.27 24.86
C GLU A 120 0.02 10.95 23.69
N ARG A 121 1.33 11.22 23.84
CA ARG A 121 2.15 11.74 22.75
C ARG A 121 2.24 10.76 21.58
N ASP A 122 2.53 9.49 21.86
CA ASP A 122 2.67 8.47 20.81
C ASP A 122 1.33 8.17 20.13
N HIS A 123 0.23 8.15 20.88
CA HIS A 123 -1.13 8.07 20.33
C HIS A 123 -1.43 9.24 19.38
N THR A 124 -1.08 10.47 19.78
CA THR A 124 -1.26 11.66 18.94
C THR A 124 -0.47 11.55 17.64
N MET A 125 0.77 11.06 17.70
CA MET A 125 1.60 10.82 16.50
C MET A 125 1.01 9.73 15.61
N PHE A 126 0.49 8.65 16.19
CA PHE A 126 -0.19 7.58 15.45
C PHE A 126 -1.41 8.11 14.69
N VAL A 127 -2.30 8.82 15.39
CA VAL A 127 -3.53 9.37 14.80
C VAL A 127 -3.22 10.40 13.73
N SER A 128 -2.21 11.26 13.95
CA SER A 128 -1.78 12.24 12.96
C SER A 128 -1.22 11.58 11.69
N ALA A 129 -0.41 10.54 11.81
CA ALA A 129 0.08 9.77 10.67
C ALA A 129 -1.08 9.07 9.93
N ALA A 130 -2.02 8.47 10.66
CA ALA A 130 -3.20 7.81 10.11
C ALA A 130 -4.10 8.78 9.33
N ALA A 131 -4.26 10.01 9.81
CA ALA A 131 -4.99 11.08 9.12
C ALA A 131 -4.21 11.63 7.92
N SER A 132 -2.88 11.72 8.01
CA SER A 132 -2.07 12.18 6.88
C SER A 132 -2.18 11.21 5.70
N LEU A 133 -2.18 9.90 6.00
CA LEU A 133 -2.28 8.82 5.01
C LEU A 133 -3.54 8.92 4.11
N THR A 134 -4.64 9.52 4.58
CA THR A 134 -5.87 9.67 3.77
C THR A 134 -5.80 10.85 2.79
N HIS A 135 -4.91 11.82 3.02
CA HIS A 135 -4.85 13.08 2.25
C HIS A 135 -3.59 13.22 1.38
N ILE A 136 -2.75 12.20 1.30
CA ILE A 136 -1.55 12.22 0.47
C ILE A 136 -1.86 12.16 -1.03
N ASP A 137 -1.06 12.89 -1.83
CA ASP A 137 -1.11 12.89 -3.29
C ASP A 137 -1.00 11.48 -3.90
N TYR A 138 -0.34 10.57 -3.18
CA TYR A 138 -0.24 9.17 -3.55
C TYR A 138 -1.61 8.54 -3.83
N ASN A 139 -2.64 8.84 -3.04
CA ASN A 139 -3.96 8.19 -3.20
C ASN A 139 -4.57 8.48 -4.59
N GLN A 140 -4.41 9.71 -5.09
CA GLN A 140 -4.88 10.07 -6.43
C GLN A 140 -4.06 9.37 -7.53
N LYS A 141 -2.74 9.24 -7.33
CA LYS A 141 -1.85 8.49 -8.25
C LYS A 141 -2.20 7.01 -8.26
N ALA A 142 -2.44 6.40 -7.10
CA ALA A 142 -2.83 5.00 -6.95
C ALA A 142 -4.19 4.71 -7.60
N LEU A 143 -5.18 5.59 -7.43
CA LEU A 143 -6.47 5.49 -8.13
C LEU A 143 -6.30 5.54 -9.65
N THR A 144 -5.48 6.46 -10.15
CA THR A 144 -5.21 6.60 -11.59
C THR A 144 -4.48 5.37 -12.13
N TYR A 145 -3.44 4.90 -11.43
CA TYR A 145 -2.72 3.68 -11.74
C TYR A 145 -3.67 2.47 -11.82
N ASN A 146 -4.47 2.25 -10.78
CA ASN A 146 -5.41 1.12 -10.71
C ASN A 146 -6.42 1.14 -11.86
N LYS A 147 -6.88 2.33 -12.26
CA LYS A 147 -7.78 2.52 -13.39
C LYS A 147 -7.09 2.15 -14.71
N GLU A 148 -5.90 2.67 -14.97
CA GLU A 148 -5.20 2.41 -16.24
C GLU A 148 -4.73 0.96 -16.35
N MET A 149 -4.25 0.36 -15.27
CA MET A 149 -3.83 -1.05 -15.24
C MET A 149 -4.97 -2.05 -15.42
N SER A 150 -6.23 -1.63 -15.20
CA SER A 150 -7.39 -2.47 -15.47
C SER A 150 -7.75 -2.59 -16.96
N ARG A 151 -7.15 -1.77 -17.84
CA ARG A 151 -7.48 -1.69 -19.27
C ARG A 151 -6.54 -2.53 -20.13
N PHE A 152 -7.04 -3.01 -21.27
CA PHE A 152 -6.19 -3.67 -22.27
C PHE A 152 -5.27 -2.65 -22.98
N PRO A 153 -3.98 -2.95 -23.24
CA PRO A 153 -3.31 -4.24 -22.97
C PRO A 153 -2.66 -4.35 -21.58
N ALA A 154 -2.67 -3.30 -20.76
CA ALA A 154 -1.99 -3.28 -19.45
C ALA A 154 -2.45 -4.41 -18.51
N SER A 155 -3.75 -4.70 -18.48
CA SER A 155 -4.32 -5.77 -17.63
C SER A 155 -3.76 -7.16 -17.93
N LEU A 156 -3.44 -7.44 -19.20
CA LEU A 156 -2.75 -8.67 -19.60
C LEU A 156 -1.37 -8.75 -18.96
N PHE A 157 -0.60 -7.65 -19.02
CA PHE A 157 0.74 -7.61 -18.44
C PHE A 157 0.71 -7.64 -16.92
N CYS A 158 -0.25 -6.99 -16.27
CA CYS A 158 -0.45 -7.11 -14.83
C CYS A 158 -0.67 -8.57 -14.42
N SER A 159 -1.50 -9.31 -15.16
CA SER A 159 -1.71 -10.73 -14.90
C SER A 159 -0.48 -11.60 -15.19
N LEU A 160 0.26 -11.33 -16.28
CA LEU A 160 1.43 -12.12 -16.67
C LEU A 160 2.62 -11.93 -15.75
N TYR A 161 2.81 -10.72 -15.22
CA TYR A 161 3.98 -10.35 -14.41
C TYR A 161 3.66 -10.15 -12.93
N GLY A 162 2.40 -10.36 -12.51
CA GLY A 162 1.98 -10.21 -11.12
C GLY A 162 2.05 -8.76 -10.61
N TYR A 163 1.74 -7.77 -11.46
CA TYR A 163 1.68 -6.38 -11.01
C TYR A 163 0.39 -6.15 -10.23
N GLU A 164 0.55 -5.91 -8.94
CA GLU A 164 -0.56 -5.72 -8.02
C GLU A 164 -1.18 -4.33 -8.12
N LYS A 165 -2.43 -4.23 -7.67
CA LYS A 165 -3.09 -2.93 -7.49
C LYS A 165 -2.38 -2.14 -6.41
N ALA A 166 -2.22 -0.84 -6.64
CA ALA A 166 -1.75 0.08 -5.63
C ALA A 166 -2.78 0.18 -4.49
N LEU A 167 -2.30 0.27 -3.26
CA LEU A 167 -3.14 0.53 -2.09
C LEU A 167 -3.73 1.94 -2.21
N VAL A 168 -4.98 2.11 -1.78
CA VAL A 168 -5.62 3.43 -1.71
C VAL A 168 -6.15 3.61 -0.30
N PHE A 169 -5.63 4.62 0.40
CA PHE A 169 -5.99 4.87 1.78
C PHE A 169 -7.11 5.91 1.84
N GLN A 170 -8.19 5.57 2.55
CA GLN A 170 -9.38 6.40 2.71
C GLN A 170 -9.75 6.52 4.20
#